data_AF-A0A7M3X870-F1
#
_entry.id   AF-A0A7M3X870-F1
#
_cell.length_a   1.000
_cell.length_b   1.000
_cell.length_c   1.000
_cell.angle_alpha   90.00
_cell.angle_beta   90.00
_cell.angle_gamma   90.00
#
_symmetry.space_group_name_H-M   'P 1'
#
loop_
_entity.id
_entity.type
_entity.pdbx_description
1 polymer ?
#
loop_
_entity_poly.entity_id
_entity_poly.type
_entity_poly.pdbx_seq_one_letter_code
_entity_poly.pdbx_strand_id
1 'polypeptide(L)'
;MEGVEDGVLIGETWLDGIDIGALEAALEDSSGSTEERLLAAEILRLAIANPHEDSIGLRIEAKGSPEQREERCIRIMPSAACGDVLSAFWTTHGWEALEVLGLEGEGAKAIWEQQRDTPKPFGKFLKGLDKAKALAQQKARFPPCEEAGIASRMIHGYIVAGLTQGMGSVERKATARHASLDEAAASWAWLVAVGRSGGQEWHFEANARDRGGVWAVPTGVLWALGKQLLEAEEDDLPDLQNEWNETFETLKTTTGHS
;
A
#
# COMPACT_ATOMS: atom_id res chain seq x y z
N MET A 1 33.05 -7.75 -34.58
CA MET A 1 32.07 -6.84 -33.95
C MET A 1 32.80 -6.25 -32.76
N GLU A 2 33.60 -5.22 -33.00
CA GLU A 2 34.31 -4.46 -31.96
C GLU A 2 33.35 -3.43 -31.35
N GLY A 3 33.43 -3.22 -30.04
CA GLY A 3 33.00 -1.95 -29.42
C GLY A 3 31.61 -1.90 -28.78
N VAL A 4 31.21 -2.92 -28.04
CA VAL A 4 30.14 -2.80 -27.03
C VAL A 4 30.75 -3.11 -25.66
N GLU A 5 31.69 -2.29 -25.22
CA GLU A 5 32.33 -2.51 -23.92
C GLU A 5 31.40 -2.09 -22.77
N ASP A 6 30.67 -0.98 -22.93
CA ASP A 6 29.73 -0.42 -21.95
C ASP A 6 28.34 -0.19 -22.59
N GLY A 7 27.28 -0.21 -21.78
CA GLY A 7 25.88 0.00 -22.21
C GLY A 7 24.97 -1.21 -22.03
N VAL A 8 23.78 -1.15 -22.63
CA VAL A 8 22.70 -2.13 -22.49
C VAL A 8 22.31 -2.67 -23.87
N LEU A 9 22.29 -4.00 -24.00
CA LEU A 9 21.74 -4.69 -25.18
C LEU A 9 20.43 -5.38 -24.78
N ILE A 10 19.29 -4.91 -25.29
CA ILE A 10 17.97 -5.50 -25.07
C ILE A 10 17.53 -6.19 -26.35
N GLY A 11 17.48 -7.52 -26.33
CA GLY A 11 17.28 -8.32 -27.53
C GLY A 11 18.39 -8.06 -28.55
N GLU A 12 18.04 -7.35 -29.63
CA GLU A 12 18.97 -6.95 -30.69
C GLU A 12 19.28 -5.45 -30.69
N THR A 13 18.68 -4.68 -29.77
CA THR A 13 18.80 -3.22 -29.69
C THR A 13 19.87 -2.82 -28.68
N TRP A 14 20.93 -2.16 -29.15
CA TRP A 14 21.95 -1.59 -28.27
C TRP A 14 21.61 -0.15 -27.90
N LEU A 15 21.80 0.20 -26.62
CA LEU A 15 21.57 1.51 -26.03
C LEU A 15 22.76 1.91 -25.14
N ASP A 16 23.04 3.21 -25.06
CA ASP A 16 24.05 3.75 -24.15
C ASP A 16 23.64 3.66 -22.66
N GLY A 17 22.34 3.47 -22.39
CA GLY A 17 21.79 3.34 -21.04
C GLY A 17 21.55 4.66 -20.31
N ILE A 18 21.52 5.80 -21.02
CA ILE A 18 21.36 7.13 -20.40
C ILE A 18 19.89 7.56 -20.38
N ASP A 19 19.18 7.38 -21.50
CA ASP A 19 17.79 7.82 -21.64
C ASP A 19 16.80 6.76 -21.16
N ILE A 20 16.03 7.08 -20.12
CA ILE A 20 14.99 6.19 -19.57
C ILE A 20 13.93 5.90 -20.64
N GLY A 21 13.55 6.90 -21.45
CA GLY A 21 12.52 6.73 -22.47
C GLY A 21 12.92 5.70 -23.54
N ALA A 22 14.17 5.75 -24.00
CA ALA A 22 14.72 4.77 -24.93
C ALA A 22 14.81 3.35 -24.30
N LEU A 23 15.19 3.25 -23.02
CA LEU A 23 15.23 1.98 -22.30
C LEU A 23 13.82 1.38 -22.14
N GLU A 24 12.84 2.18 -21.75
CA GLU A 24 11.44 1.74 -21.67
C GLU A 24 10.90 1.27 -23.01
N ALA A 25 11.16 2.03 -24.09
CA ALA A 25 10.74 1.66 -25.44
C ALA A 25 11.38 0.35 -25.89
N ALA A 26 12.67 0.13 -25.59
CA ALA A 26 13.34 -1.14 -25.91
C ALA A 26 12.82 -2.32 -25.08
N LEU A 27 12.27 -2.06 -23.88
CA LEU A 27 11.61 -3.07 -23.06
C LEU A 27 10.14 -3.29 -23.44
N GLU A 28 9.57 -2.61 -24.45
CA GLU A 28 8.14 -2.67 -24.79
C GLU A 28 7.62 -4.11 -25.02
N ASP A 29 8.42 -4.94 -25.68
CA ASP A 29 8.11 -6.34 -25.97
C ASP A 29 8.39 -7.30 -24.78
N SER A 30 9.08 -6.83 -23.74
CA SER A 30 9.30 -7.61 -22.52
C SER A 30 8.02 -7.71 -21.69
N SER A 31 7.76 -8.88 -21.12
CA SER A 31 6.58 -9.06 -20.26
C SER A 31 6.71 -8.28 -18.94
N GLY A 32 5.65 -7.55 -18.57
CA GLY A 32 5.58 -6.71 -17.36
C GLY A 32 4.47 -5.66 -17.47
N SER A 33 4.06 -5.07 -16.34
CA SER A 33 3.21 -3.87 -16.36
C SER A 33 4.00 -2.63 -16.80
N THR A 34 3.31 -1.53 -17.11
CA THR A 34 3.95 -0.23 -17.41
C THR A 34 4.87 0.22 -16.27
N GLU A 35 4.45 0.05 -15.01
CA GLU A 35 5.27 0.39 -13.84
C GLU A 35 6.48 -0.54 -13.69
N GLU A 36 6.34 -1.84 -13.98
CA GLU A 36 7.48 -2.76 -14.00
C GLU A 36 8.48 -2.35 -15.08
N ARG A 37 8.00 -1.88 -16.23
CA ARG A 37 8.84 -1.42 -17.35
C ARG A 37 9.59 -0.14 -17.03
N LEU A 38 8.90 0.86 -16.47
CA LEU A 38 9.49 2.11 -15.98
C LEU A 38 10.58 1.82 -14.93
N LEU A 39 10.27 0.99 -13.94
CA LEU A 39 11.21 0.65 -12.88
C LEU A 39 12.41 -0.15 -13.41
N ALA A 40 12.18 -1.04 -14.39
CA ALA A 40 13.25 -1.80 -15.03
C ALA A 40 14.14 -0.91 -15.92
N ALA A 41 13.57 0.08 -16.61
CA ALA A 41 14.35 1.06 -17.35
C ALA A 41 15.22 1.90 -16.41
N GLU A 42 14.65 2.38 -15.30
CA GLU A 42 15.41 3.16 -14.32
C GLU A 42 16.53 2.34 -13.66
N ILE A 43 16.25 1.09 -13.26
CA ILE A 43 17.28 0.25 -12.63
C ILE A 43 18.44 -0.05 -13.59
N LEU A 44 18.17 -0.18 -14.90
CA LEU A 44 19.20 -0.33 -15.93
C LEU A 44 20.00 0.96 -16.12
N ARG A 45 19.34 2.12 -16.15
CA ARG A 45 20.01 3.41 -16.23
C ARG A 45 20.95 3.62 -15.05
N LEU A 46 20.49 3.30 -13.84
CA LEU A 46 21.29 3.36 -12.62
C LEU A 46 22.47 2.39 -12.66
N ALA A 47 22.26 1.15 -13.12
CA ALA A 47 23.33 0.16 -13.24
C ALA A 47 24.44 0.58 -14.22
N ILE A 48 24.11 1.39 -15.23
CA ILE A 48 25.09 1.98 -16.16
C ILE A 48 25.74 3.23 -15.56
N ALA A 49 24.96 4.13 -14.95
CA ALA A 49 25.47 5.37 -14.37
C ALA A 49 26.38 5.12 -13.15
N ASN A 50 26.02 4.14 -12.32
CA ASN A 50 26.68 3.79 -11.06
C ASN A 50 26.99 2.28 -11.01
N PRO A 51 27.95 1.75 -11.80
CA PRO A 51 28.20 0.32 -11.87
C PRO A 51 28.57 -0.29 -10.50
N HIS A 52 27.92 -1.41 -10.15
CA HIS A 52 28.19 -2.18 -8.94
C HIS A 52 28.91 -3.50 -9.28
N GLU A 53 29.89 -3.92 -8.46
CA GLU A 53 30.71 -5.12 -8.74
C GLU A 53 29.88 -6.41 -8.89
N ASP A 54 28.84 -6.55 -8.06
CA ASP A 54 27.92 -7.70 -8.10
C ASP A 54 26.93 -7.69 -9.27
N SER A 55 26.85 -6.61 -10.06
CA SER A 55 25.87 -6.50 -11.14
C SER A 55 26.38 -5.88 -12.43
N ILE A 56 27.70 -5.72 -12.58
CA ILE A 56 28.30 -5.28 -13.85
C ILE A 56 28.32 -6.43 -14.86
N GLY A 57 28.04 -6.13 -16.14
CA GLY A 57 28.16 -7.12 -17.22
C GLY A 57 27.18 -8.30 -17.13
N LEU A 58 26.02 -8.12 -16.50
CA LEU A 58 25.05 -9.19 -16.34
C LEU A 58 24.34 -9.54 -17.66
N ARG A 59 24.23 -10.83 -17.93
CA ARG A 59 23.28 -11.41 -18.89
C ARG A 59 22.06 -11.94 -18.15
N ILE A 60 20.89 -11.51 -18.58
CA ILE A 60 19.59 -11.81 -17.95
C ILE A 60 18.74 -12.62 -18.92
N GLU A 61 18.29 -13.79 -18.47
CA GLU A 61 17.39 -14.69 -19.19
C GLU A 61 16.13 -14.96 -18.37
N ALA A 62 15.07 -15.45 -19.02
CA ALA A 62 13.84 -15.82 -18.35
C ALA A 62 14.05 -16.82 -17.20
N LYS A 63 13.66 -16.46 -15.98
CA LYS A 63 13.67 -17.36 -14.80
C LYS A 63 15.03 -18.01 -14.49
N GLY A 64 16.11 -17.46 -15.03
CA GLY A 64 17.49 -17.89 -14.76
C GLY A 64 18.14 -17.01 -13.70
N SER A 65 19.17 -17.53 -13.05
CA SER A 65 20.08 -16.67 -12.31
C SER A 65 20.84 -15.80 -13.31
N PRO A 66 21.03 -14.49 -13.04
CA PRO A 66 21.87 -13.64 -13.87
C PRO A 66 23.28 -14.24 -14.02
N GLU A 67 23.82 -14.20 -15.24
CA GLU A 67 25.17 -14.66 -15.54
C GLU A 67 26.09 -13.45 -15.67
N GLN A 68 27.11 -13.36 -14.81
CA GLN A 68 28.12 -12.32 -14.91
C GLN A 68 29.13 -12.64 -16.03
N ARG A 69 29.44 -11.64 -16.85
CA ARG A 69 30.37 -11.78 -17.99
C ARG A 69 31.58 -10.85 -17.83
N GLU A 70 32.65 -11.16 -18.56
CA GLU A 70 33.86 -10.31 -18.62
C GLU A 70 33.61 -8.98 -19.33
N GLU A 71 32.67 -8.96 -20.28
CA GLU A 71 32.20 -7.74 -20.94
C GLU A 71 31.32 -6.93 -19.98
N ARG A 72 31.51 -5.61 -19.88
CA ARG A 72 30.73 -4.76 -18.95
C ARG A 72 29.33 -4.42 -19.47
N CYS A 73 29.05 -4.72 -20.74
CA CYS A 73 27.73 -4.60 -21.34
C CYS A 73 26.70 -5.50 -20.64
N ILE A 74 25.59 -4.90 -20.20
CA ILE A 74 24.42 -5.61 -19.68
C ILE A 74 23.63 -6.16 -20.86
N ARG A 75 23.24 -7.44 -20.82
CA ARG A 75 22.46 -8.10 -21.88
C ARG A 75 21.14 -8.63 -21.37
N ILE A 76 20.04 -8.13 -21.93
CA ILE A 76 18.69 -8.59 -21.64
C ILE A 76 18.23 -9.45 -22.81
N MET A 77 18.07 -10.76 -22.58
CA MET A 77 17.64 -11.67 -23.63
C MET A 77 16.15 -11.46 -23.96
N PRO A 78 15.69 -11.70 -25.21
CA PRO A 78 14.29 -11.49 -25.60
C PRO A 78 13.26 -12.25 -24.76
N SER A 79 13.67 -13.34 -24.09
CA SER A 79 12.81 -14.13 -23.22
C SER A 79 12.62 -13.51 -21.82
N ALA A 80 13.49 -12.58 -21.40
CA ALA A 80 13.46 -12.00 -20.07
C ALA A 80 12.26 -11.08 -19.86
N ALA A 81 11.63 -11.19 -18.69
CA ALA A 81 10.61 -10.28 -18.21
C ALA A 81 11.23 -9.06 -17.51
N CYS A 82 10.47 -7.97 -17.40
CA CYS A 82 10.86 -6.82 -16.58
C CYS A 82 11.14 -7.26 -15.13
N GLY A 83 10.36 -8.22 -14.61
CA GLY A 83 10.59 -8.81 -13.29
C GLY A 83 11.92 -9.55 -13.14
N ASP A 84 12.46 -10.15 -14.21
CA ASP A 84 13.78 -10.80 -14.20
C ASP A 84 14.89 -9.74 -14.11
N VAL A 85 14.76 -8.64 -14.86
CA VAL A 85 15.65 -7.47 -14.78
C VAL A 85 15.65 -6.87 -13.38
N LEU A 86 14.46 -6.58 -12.85
CA LEU A 86 14.30 -6.03 -11.51
C LEU A 86 14.94 -6.94 -10.46
N SER A 87 14.72 -8.25 -10.54
CA SER A 87 15.29 -9.20 -9.58
C SER A 87 16.81 -9.23 -9.61
N ALA A 88 17.42 -9.09 -10.80
CA ALA A 88 18.87 -9.13 -10.98
C ALA A 88 19.59 -7.92 -10.34
N PHE A 89 18.97 -6.75 -10.41
CA PHE A 89 19.57 -5.50 -9.93
C PHE A 89 18.98 -5.00 -8.61
N TRP A 90 17.97 -5.67 -8.05
CA TRP A 90 17.24 -5.17 -6.87
C TRP A 90 18.15 -4.92 -5.67
N THR A 91 19.06 -5.85 -5.39
CA THR A 91 19.97 -5.75 -4.23
C THR A 91 20.93 -4.58 -4.35
N THR A 92 21.32 -4.19 -5.56
CA THR A 92 22.34 -3.17 -5.80
C THR A 92 21.75 -1.79 -6.07
N HIS A 93 20.71 -1.70 -6.91
CA HIS A 93 20.15 -0.43 -7.39
C HIS A 93 18.66 -0.27 -7.05
N GLY A 94 18.02 -1.28 -6.44
CA GLY A 94 16.58 -1.27 -6.22
C GLY A 94 16.09 -0.17 -5.28
N TRP A 95 16.91 0.29 -4.33
CA TRP A 95 16.54 1.40 -3.45
C TRP A 95 16.47 2.73 -4.20
N GLU A 96 17.53 3.07 -4.94
CA GLU A 96 17.58 4.29 -5.78
C GLU A 96 16.53 4.25 -6.89
N ALA A 97 16.28 3.07 -7.49
CA ALA A 97 15.27 2.93 -8.54
C ALA A 97 13.85 3.27 -8.08
N LEU A 98 13.54 3.19 -6.77
CA LEU A 98 12.22 3.55 -6.25
C LEU A 98 11.89 5.04 -6.40
N GLU A 99 12.89 5.91 -6.62
CA GLU A 99 12.69 7.35 -6.81
C GLU A 99 11.80 7.65 -8.03
N VAL A 100 11.89 6.84 -9.09
CA VAL A 100 11.04 6.99 -10.29
C VAL A 100 9.55 6.77 -10.00
N LEU A 101 9.23 6.08 -8.89
CA LEU A 101 7.87 5.89 -8.38
C LEU A 101 7.45 6.97 -7.38
N GLY A 102 8.29 7.98 -7.16
CA GLY A 102 8.10 9.04 -6.17
C GLY A 102 8.30 8.58 -4.72
N LEU A 103 9.10 7.52 -4.51
CA LEU A 103 9.43 6.99 -3.20
C LEU A 103 10.88 7.30 -2.87
N GLU A 104 11.11 8.14 -1.86
CA GLU A 104 12.44 8.62 -1.47
C GLU A 104 12.72 8.42 0.04
N GLY A 105 14.00 8.51 0.42
CA GLY A 105 14.44 8.53 1.81
C GLY A 105 14.26 7.21 2.58
N GLU A 106 14.18 7.30 3.92
CA GLU A 106 14.10 6.12 4.82
C GLU A 106 12.82 5.29 4.61
N GLY A 107 11.73 5.91 4.16
CA GLY A 107 10.50 5.20 3.80
C GLY A 107 10.70 4.27 2.60
N ALA A 108 11.39 4.75 1.56
CA ALA A 108 11.76 3.93 0.40
C ALA A 108 12.72 2.81 0.77
N LYS A 109 13.67 3.09 1.68
CA LYS A 109 14.63 2.08 2.16
C LYS A 109 13.94 0.90 2.83
N ALA A 110 12.99 1.16 3.73
CA ALA A 110 12.24 0.10 4.41
C ALA A 110 11.41 -0.76 3.42
N ILE A 111 10.81 -0.13 2.40
CA ILE A 111 10.07 -0.83 1.34
C ILE A 111 11.01 -1.72 0.52
N TRP A 112 12.17 -1.19 0.14
CA TRP A 112 13.21 -1.93 -0.58
C TRP A 112 13.74 -3.12 0.23
N GLU A 113 14.12 -2.91 1.49
CA GLU A 113 14.60 -3.97 2.40
C GLU A 113 13.56 -5.08 2.55
N GLN A 114 12.28 -4.72 2.74
CA GLN A 114 11.21 -5.70 2.83
C GLN A 114 11.07 -6.54 1.56
N GLN A 115 11.10 -5.90 0.38
CA GLN A 115 11.00 -6.59 -0.89
C GLN A 115 12.27 -7.41 -1.22
N ARG A 116 13.44 -6.99 -0.74
CA ARG A 116 14.70 -7.74 -0.85
C ARG A 116 14.71 -9.00 0.04
N ASP A 117 14.31 -8.83 1.30
CA ASP A 117 14.42 -9.90 2.32
C ASP A 117 13.24 -10.89 2.24
N THR A 118 12.06 -10.44 1.80
CA THR A 118 10.87 -11.29 1.59
C THR A 118 10.27 -11.04 0.19
N PRO A 119 10.94 -11.54 -0.87
CA PRO A 119 10.60 -11.18 -2.24
C PRO A 119 9.23 -11.67 -2.66
N LYS A 120 8.46 -10.75 -3.23
CA LYS A 120 7.22 -11.03 -3.96
C LYS A 120 7.47 -10.81 -5.45
N PRO A 121 6.69 -11.44 -6.35
CA PRO A 121 6.72 -11.05 -7.76
C PRO A 121 6.49 -9.54 -7.91
N PHE A 122 7.28 -8.86 -8.73
CA PHE A 122 7.27 -7.39 -8.84
C PHE A 122 5.89 -6.82 -9.20
N GLY A 123 5.18 -7.42 -10.15
CA GLY A 123 3.79 -7.04 -10.43
C GLY A 123 2.82 -7.17 -9.24
N LYS A 124 3.09 -8.04 -8.25
CA LYS A 124 2.32 -8.11 -6.99
C LYS A 124 2.80 -7.06 -5.98
N PHE A 125 4.10 -6.80 -5.94
CA PHE A 125 4.71 -5.78 -5.10
C PHE A 125 4.20 -4.37 -5.47
N LEU A 126 4.28 -3.99 -6.74
CA LEU A 126 3.84 -2.68 -7.25
C LEU A 126 2.34 -2.45 -7.03
N LYS A 127 1.51 -3.42 -7.42
CA LYS A 127 0.07 -3.40 -7.10
C LYS A 127 -0.21 -3.31 -5.59
N GLY A 128 0.72 -3.77 -4.75
CA GLY A 128 0.65 -3.62 -3.30
C GLY A 128 0.93 -2.19 -2.85
N LEU A 129 1.91 -1.51 -3.46
CA LEU A 129 2.22 -0.11 -3.20
C LEU A 129 1.06 0.80 -3.59
N ASP A 130 0.46 0.61 -4.77
CA ASP A 130 -0.69 1.41 -5.19
C ASP A 130 -1.87 1.27 -4.24
N LYS A 131 -2.15 0.02 -3.83
CA LYS A 131 -3.20 -0.25 -2.85
C LYS A 131 -2.89 0.39 -1.51
N ALA A 132 -1.64 0.38 -1.06
CA ALA A 132 -1.24 1.02 0.18
C ALA A 132 -1.38 2.54 0.10
N LYS A 133 -0.97 3.16 -1.02
CA LYS A 133 -1.10 4.60 -1.27
C LYS A 133 -2.57 5.02 -1.34
N ALA A 134 -3.38 4.32 -2.13
CA ALA A 134 -4.82 4.56 -2.22
C ALA A 134 -5.50 4.40 -0.86
N LEU A 135 -5.14 3.37 -0.08
CA LEU A 135 -5.64 3.18 1.27
C LEU A 135 -5.25 4.32 2.22
N ALA A 136 -4.00 4.80 2.14
CA ALA A 136 -3.54 5.93 2.94
C ALA A 136 -4.29 7.22 2.59
N GLN A 137 -4.50 7.50 1.30
CA GLN A 137 -5.29 8.64 0.83
C GLN A 137 -6.75 8.56 1.30
N GLN A 138 -7.39 7.39 1.21
CA GLN A 138 -8.74 7.19 1.74
C GLN A 138 -8.80 7.42 3.25
N LYS A 139 -7.81 6.92 4.01
CA LYS A 139 -7.74 7.14 5.47
C LYS A 139 -7.51 8.60 5.84
N ALA A 140 -6.72 9.34 5.07
CA ALA A 140 -6.42 10.74 5.31
C ALA A 140 -7.65 11.66 5.21
N ARG A 141 -8.71 11.21 4.54
CA ARG A 141 -9.99 11.94 4.48
C ARG A 141 -10.73 11.97 5.81
N PHE A 142 -10.43 11.06 6.74
CA PHE A 142 -11.04 11.00 8.06
C PHE A 142 -10.23 11.80 9.09
N PRO A 143 -10.87 12.64 9.92
CA PRO A 143 -10.19 13.30 11.02
C PRO A 143 -9.54 12.31 12.01
N PRO A 144 -8.36 12.65 12.58
CA PRO A 144 -7.67 11.81 13.56
C PRO A 144 -8.42 11.74 14.90
N CYS A 145 -8.14 10.71 15.71
CA CYS A 145 -8.86 10.45 16.97
C CYS A 145 -7.95 10.19 18.19
N GLU A 146 -6.70 10.69 18.17
CA GLU A 146 -5.67 10.33 19.15
C GLU A 146 -6.02 10.67 20.61
N GLU A 147 -6.77 11.76 20.85
CA GLU A 147 -7.14 12.25 22.18
C GLU A 147 -8.38 11.56 22.78
N ALA A 148 -8.95 10.54 22.11
CA ALA A 148 -10.20 9.93 22.54
C ALA A 148 -10.04 8.67 23.41
N GLY A 149 -11.13 8.32 24.11
CA GLY A 149 -11.23 7.10 24.89
C GLY A 149 -11.08 5.82 24.09
N ILE A 150 -10.83 4.69 24.78
CA ILE A 150 -10.68 3.37 24.11
C ILE A 150 -11.92 3.06 23.26
N ALA A 151 -13.13 3.23 23.78
CA ALA A 151 -14.37 2.96 23.07
C ALA A 151 -14.52 3.81 21.80
N SER A 152 -14.35 5.14 21.90
CA SER A 152 -14.51 6.04 20.75
C SER A 152 -13.43 5.81 19.69
N ARG A 153 -12.17 5.57 20.09
CA ARG A 153 -11.08 5.20 19.17
C ARG A 153 -11.35 3.87 18.47
N MET A 154 -11.88 2.88 19.17
CA MET A 154 -12.25 1.60 18.54
C MET A 154 -13.38 1.76 17.54
N ILE A 155 -14.42 2.51 17.88
CA ILE A 155 -15.54 2.80 16.97
C ILE A 155 -15.02 3.52 15.71
N HIS A 156 -14.22 4.58 15.89
CA HIS A 156 -13.57 5.27 14.77
C HIS A 156 -12.78 4.31 13.90
N GLY A 157 -11.90 3.50 14.52
CA GLY A 157 -11.10 2.51 13.82
C GLY A 157 -11.93 1.48 13.05
N TYR A 158 -13.05 1.02 13.61
CA TYR A 158 -13.97 0.11 12.91
C TYR A 158 -14.70 0.76 11.75
N ILE A 159 -15.14 2.03 11.88
CA ILE A 159 -15.74 2.77 10.76
C ILE A 159 -14.74 2.90 9.63
N VAL A 160 -13.56 3.46 9.91
CA VAL A 160 -12.52 3.69 8.90
C VAL A 160 -12.10 2.36 8.26
N ALA A 161 -11.86 1.31 9.05
CA ALA A 161 -11.50 0.00 8.50
C ALA A 161 -12.65 -0.64 7.70
N GLY A 162 -13.90 -0.49 8.15
CA GLY A 162 -15.07 -1.04 7.46
C GLY A 162 -15.26 -0.42 6.08
N LEU A 163 -15.07 0.90 5.98
CA LEU A 163 -15.18 1.65 4.74
C LEU A 163 -13.99 1.45 3.79
N THR A 164 -12.77 1.34 4.31
CA THR A 164 -11.54 1.32 3.48
C THR A 164 -10.97 -0.07 3.21
N GLN A 165 -11.22 -1.05 4.09
CA GLN A 165 -10.64 -2.41 4.01
C GLN A 165 -11.72 -3.50 3.91
N GLY A 166 -13.00 -3.12 4.02
CA GLY A 166 -14.15 -4.01 3.84
C GLY A 166 -14.66 -4.65 5.13
N MET A 167 -15.99 -4.83 5.16
CA MET A 167 -16.77 -5.23 6.34
C MET A 167 -16.34 -6.57 6.96
N GLY A 168 -16.08 -7.60 6.16
CA GLY A 168 -15.88 -8.96 6.69
C GLY A 168 -14.64 -9.11 7.59
N SER A 169 -13.59 -8.32 7.36
CA SER A 169 -12.39 -8.34 8.22
C SER A 169 -12.66 -7.68 9.58
N VAL A 170 -13.51 -6.65 9.60
CA VAL A 170 -13.88 -5.88 10.79
C VAL A 170 -14.94 -6.62 11.60
N GLU A 171 -15.93 -7.23 10.96
CA GLU A 171 -16.93 -8.08 11.61
C GLU A 171 -16.27 -9.20 12.42
N ARG A 172 -15.27 -9.89 11.85
CA ARG A 172 -14.51 -10.93 12.56
C ARG A 172 -13.81 -10.39 13.83
N LYS A 173 -13.32 -9.14 13.79
CA LYS A 173 -12.69 -8.49 14.94
C LYS A 173 -13.73 -8.05 15.97
N ALA A 174 -14.85 -7.49 15.51
CA ALA A 174 -15.92 -7.02 16.38
C ALA A 174 -16.59 -8.16 17.15
N THR A 175 -16.73 -9.36 16.56
CA THR A 175 -17.33 -10.54 17.22
C THR A 175 -16.33 -11.40 18.00
N ALA A 176 -15.06 -11.01 18.05
CA ALA A 176 -14.04 -11.67 18.86
C ALA A 176 -14.26 -11.40 20.37
N ARG A 177 -13.49 -12.08 21.22
CA ARG A 177 -13.46 -11.79 22.66
C ARG A 177 -12.79 -10.44 22.91
N HIS A 178 -13.38 -9.65 23.79
CA HIS A 178 -12.90 -8.32 24.19
C HIS A 178 -12.37 -8.34 25.62
N ALA A 179 -11.38 -7.50 25.92
CA ALA A 179 -10.75 -7.48 27.24
C ALA A 179 -11.56 -6.70 28.28
N SER A 180 -12.46 -5.82 27.83
CA SER A 180 -13.27 -4.96 28.69
C SER A 180 -14.69 -4.79 28.17
N LEU A 181 -15.58 -4.35 29.08
CA LEU A 181 -16.96 -4.03 28.77
C LEU A 181 -17.08 -2.94 27.71
N ASP A 182 -16.20 -1.93 27.76
CA ASP A 182 -16.23 -0.79 26.83
C ASP A 182 -15.78 -1.19 25.43
N GLU A 183 -14.78 -2.06 25.29
CA GLU A 183 -14.40 -2.64 24.00
C GLU A 183 -15.53 -3.49 23.40
N ALA A 184 -16.20 -4.30 24.22
CA ALA A 184 -17.35 -5.10 23.81
C ALA A 184 -18.52 -4.22 23.39
N ALA A 185 -18.82 -3.17 24.15
CA ALA A 185 -19.88 -2.22 23.84
C ALA A 185 -19.57 -1.40 22.58
N ALA A 186 -18.30 -1.00 22.36
CA ALA A 186 -17.86 -0.33 21.14
C ALA A 186 -18.03 -1.21 19.89
N SER A 187 -17.65 -2.48 20.01
CA SER A 187 -17.82 -3.47 18.94
C SER A 187 -19.30 -3.72 18.62
N TRP A 188 -20.14 -3.81 19.66
CA TRP A 188 -21.59 -3.92 19.49
C TRP A 188 -22.18 -2.67 18.83
N ALA A 189 -21.79 -1.47 19.26
CA ALA A 189 -22.25 -0.21 18.71
C ALA A 189 -22.00 -0.11 17.20
N TRP A 190 -20.78 -0.47 16.77
CA TRP A 190 -20.44 -0.51 15.36
C TRP A 190 -21.28 -1.53 14.59
N LEU A 191 -21.43 -2.76 15.09
CA LEU A 191 -22.26 -3.79 14.43
C LEU A 191 -23.71 -3.35 14.26
N VAL A 192 -24.31 -2.69 15.25
CA VAL A 192 -25.67 -2.15 15.14
C VAL A 192 -25.72 -1.02 14.11
N ALA A 193 -24.81 -0.05 14.21
CA ALA A 193 -24.77 1.12 13.33
C ALA A 193 -24.64 0.77 11.85
N VAL A 194 -23.87 -0.28 11.53
CA VAL A 194 -23.63 -0.73 10.15
C VAL A 194 -24.61 -1.82 9.68
N GLY A 195 -25.60 -2.17 10.51
CA GLY A 195 -26.63 -3.16 10.17
C GLY A 195 -26.13 -4.61 10.11
N ARG A 196 -25.13 -4.97 10.94
CA ARG A 196 -24.47 -6.28 10.99
C ARG A 196 -24.60 -7.00 12.34
N SER A 197 -25.46 -6.50 13.24
CA SER A 197 -25.65 -7.07 14.58
C SER A 197 -26.50 -8.35 14.62
N GLY A 198 -27.33 -8.60 13.60
CA GLY A 198 -28.30 -9.71 13.61
C GLY A 198 -27.63 -11.08 13.74
N GLY A 199 -28.03 -11.85 14.74
CA GLY A 199 -27.48 -13.18 15.02
C GLY A 199 -26.12 -13.16 15.72
N GLN A 200 -25.60 -11.97 16.07
CA GLN A 200 -24.34 -11.80 16.79
C GLN A 200 -24.55 -11.52 18.29
N GLU A 201 -25.80 -11.40 18.75
CA GLU A 201 -26.16 -11.02 20.13
C GLU A 201 -25.51 -11.94 21.17
N TRP A 202 -25.38 -13.23 20.85
CA TRP A 202 -24.84 -14.26 21.75
C TRP A 202 -23.33 -14.10 22.02
N HIS A 203 -22.61 -13.32 21.20
CA HIS A 203 -21.22 -12.97 21.45
C HIS A 203 -21.05 -11.92 22.55
N PHE A 204 -22.11 -11.20 22.93
CA PHE A 204 -22.04 -10.03 23.79
C PHE A 204 -22.94 -10.15 25.02
N GLU A 205 -22.40 -9.77 26.17
CA GLU A 205 -23.17 -9.66 27.41
C GLU A 205 -24.22 -8.55 27.33
N ALA A 206 -25.30 -8.67 28.12
CA ALA A 206 -26.41 -7.71 28.10
C ALA A 206 -25.95 -6.27 28.35
N ASN A 207 -25.09 -6.04 29.34
CA ASN A 207 -24.58 -4.70 29.66
C ASN A 207 -23.78 -4.08 28.50
N ALA A 208 -23.03 -4.90 27.75
CA ALA A 208 -22.29 -4.44 26.57
C ALA A 208 -23.26 -4.03 25.47
N ARG A 209 -24.32 -4.82 25.27
CA ARG A 209 -25.37 -4.54 24.28
C ARG A 209 -26.17 -3.28 24.61
N ASP A 210 -26.49 -3.07 25.87
CA ASP A 210 -27.24 -1.89 26.33
C ASP A 210 -26.41 -0.62 26.14
N ARG A 211 -25.15 -0.61 26.61
CA ARG A 211 -24.22 0.51 26.37
C ARG A 211 -23.97 0.75 24.88
N GLY A 212 -23.62 -0.30 24.16
CA GLY A 212 -23.33 -0.21 22.73
C GLY A 212 -24.56 0.21 21.92
N GLY A 213 -25.77 -0.13 22.35
CA GLY A 213 -27.02 0.32 21.72
C GLY A 213 -27.20 1.84 21.78
N VAL A 214 -26.81 2.48 22.88
CA VAL A 214 -26.79 3.96 22.99
C VAL A 214 -25.72 4.54 22.05
N TRP A 215 -24.52 3.98 22.08
CA TRP A 215 -23.40 4.45 21.25
C TRP A 215 -23.62 4.22 19.75
N ALA A 216 -24.46 3.26 19.37
CA ALA A 216 -24.79 2.97 17.98
C ALA A 216 -25.42 4.16 17.26
N VAL A 217 -26.11 5.07 17.97
CA VAL A 217 -26.75 6.26 17.38
C VAL A 217 -25.72 7.22 16.79
N PRO A 218 -24.80 7.83 17.58
CA PRO A 218 -23.74 8.67 17.01
C PRO A 218 -22.81 7.88 16.07
N THR A 219 -22.60 6.58 16.33
CA THR A 219 -21.82 5.71 15.43
C THR A 219 -22.47 5.59 14.04
N GLY A 220 -23.79 5.51 13.97
CA GLY A 220 -24.53 5.45 12.70
C GLY A 220 -24.42 6.75 11.90
N VAL A 221 -24.42 7.90 12.58
CA VAL A 221 -24.20 9.21 11.95
C VAL A 221 -22.77 9.29 11.40
N LEU A 222 -21.77 8.93 12.21
CA LEU A 222 -20.37 8.86 11.76
C LEU A 222 -20.20 7.90 10.59
N TRP A 223 -20.87 6.74 10.60
CA TRP A 223 -20.83 5.81 9.47
C TRP A 223 -21.37 6.44 8.18
N ALA A 224 -22.46 7.21 8.26
CA ALA A 224 -23.01 7.93 7.11
C ALA A 224 -22.09 9.06 6.62
N LEU A 225 -21.55 9.87 7.54
CA LEU A 225 -20.56 10.91 7.22
C LEU A 225 -19.30 10.31 6.62
N GLY A 226 -18.84 9.17 7.11
CA GLY A 226 -17.67 8.48 6.59
C GLY A 226 -17.80 8.03 5.14
N LYS A 227 -19.01 7.64 4.71
CA LYS A 227 -19.28 7.37 3.29
C LYS A 227 -19.17 8.65 2.46
N GLN A 228 -19.77 9.73 2.95
CA GLN A 228 -19.70 11.04 2.28
C GLN A 228 -18.26 11.54 2.17
N LEU A 229 -17.44 11.42 3.21
CA LEU A 229 -16.02 11.79 3.18
C LEU A 229 -15.23 11.08 2.08
N LEU A 230 -15.54 9.80 1.82
CA LEU A 230 -14.89 9.04 0.75
C LEU A 230 -15.33 9.45 -0.66
N GLU A 231 -16.55 9.97 -0.80
CA GLU A 231 -17.15 10.35 -2.08
C GLU A 231 -17.02 11.86 -2.38
N ALA A 232 -16.69 12.67 -1.37
CA ALA A 232 -16.64 14.12 -1.45
C ALA A 232 -15.56 14.65 -2.41
N GLU A 233 -15.86 15.76 -3.06
CA GLU A 233 -14.86 16.58 -3.74
C GLU A 233 -13.98 17.30 -2.70
N GLU A 234 -12.80 17.76 -3.12
CA GLU A 234 -11.82 18.36 -2.21
C GLU A 234 -12.35 19.65 -1.55
N ASP A 235 -13.23 20.40 -2.25
CA ASP A 235 -13.81 21.65 -1.75
C ASP A 235 -14.85 21.42 -0.63
N ASP A 236 -15.56 20.29 -0.64
CA ASP A 236 -16.58 19.94 0.37
C ASP A 236 -15.99 19.21 1.59
N LEU A 237 -14.74 18.73 1.47
CA LEU A 237 -14.08 17.91 2.48
C LEU A 237 -13.97 18.60 3.85
N PRO A 238 -13.60 19.90 3.96
CA PRO A 238 -13.46 20.56 5.27
C PRO A 238 -14.78 20.62 6.07
N ASP A 239 -15.90 20.87 5.40
CA ASP A 239 -17.21 20.98 6.07
C ASP A 239 -17.66 19.61 6.58
N LEU A 240 -17.51 18.55 5.79
CA LEU A 240 -17.79 17.18 6.22
C LEU A 240 -16.85 16.72 7.35
N GLN A 241 -15.60 17.16 7.35
CA GLN A 241 -14.66 16.88 8.44
C GLN A 241 -15.06 17.59 9.74
N ASN A 242 -15.62 18.81 9.65
CA ASN A 242 -16.15 19.52 10.81
C ASN A 242 -17.39 18.80 11.37
N GLU A 243 -18.35 18.42 10.53
CA GLU A 243 -19.52 17.64 10.95
C GLU A 243 -19.12 16.29 11.58
N TRP A 244 -18.10 15.63 11.02
CA TRP A 244 -17.52 14.43 11.60
C TRP A 244 -16.98 14.69 13.01
N ASN A 245 -16.19 15.75 13.20
CA ASN A 245 -15.63 16.09 14.50
C ASN A 245 -16.71 16.41 15.53
N GLU A 246 -17.73 17.19 15.19
CA GLU A 246 -18.85 17.49 16.08
C GLU A 246 -19.62 16.22 16.50
N THR A 247 -19.86 15.33 15.55
CA THR A 247 -20.50 14.04 15.83
C THR A 247 -19.58 13.15 16.67
N PHE A 248 -18.27 13.20 16.43
CA PHE A 248 -17.29 12.44 17.20
C PHE A 248 -17.16 12.94 18.65
N GLU A 249 -17.30 14.25 18.89
CA GLU A 249 -17.40 14.81 20.25
C GLU A 249 -18.65 14.33 20.98
N THR A 250 -19.77 14.20 20.27
CA THR A 250 -20.98 13.57 20.82
C THR A 250 -20.71 12.11 21.20
N LEU A 251 -20.01 11.36 20.33
CA LEU A 251 -19.61 9.99 20.64
C LEU A 251 -18.71 9.94 21.89
N LYS A 252 -17.67 10.77 21.96
CA LYS A 252 -16.78 10.87 23.13
C LYS A 252 -17.56 11.09 24.43
N THR A 253 -18.46 12.06 24.43
CA THR A 253 -19.33 12.38 25.57
C THR A 253 -20.18 11.18 25.97
N THR A 254 -20.85 10.51 25.02
CA THR A 254 -21.69 9.33 25.31
C THR A 254 -20.90 8.11 25.77
N THR A 255 -19.63 8.01 25.39
CA THR A 255 -18.68 6.98 25.87
C THR A 255 -17.96 7.37 27.17
N GLY A 256 -18.32 8.50 27.80
CA GLY A 256 -17.79 8.92 29.10
C GLY A 256 -16.39 9.54 29.07
N HIS A 257 -15.93 10.04 27.92
CA HIS A 257 -14.69 10.79 27.80
C HIS A 257 -15.04 12.25 27.49
N SER A 258 -15.03 13.10 28.53
CA SER A 258 -15.15 14.57 28.44
C SER A 258 -13.82 15.23 28.79
#